data_AF-A0A136IKF1-F1
#
_entry.id   AF-A0A136IKF1-F1
#
_cell.length_a   1.000
_cell.length_b   1.000
_cell.length_c   1.000
_cell.angle_alpha   90.00
_cell.angle_beta   90.00
_cell.angle_gamma   90.00
#
_symmetry.space_group_name_H-M   'P 1'
#
loop_
_entity.id
_entity.type
_entity.pdbx_description
1 polymer ?
#
loop_
_entity_poly.entity_id
_entity_poly.type
_entity_poly.pdbx_seq_one_letter_code
_entity_poly.pdbx_strand_id
1 'polypeptide(L)'
;DSPLYGDLVVRDLAKTSSYVALSYVWGQSDPQNPRSIYIRKIGSPGDGIGQISITENGHQALWHIRKKFGPTYIWIDAICINQGDLAERSHQVQWMGDIYSSAQRVYVFLGVGDLGTDRAMQYLRAVGNSSERMP
;
A
#
# COMPACT_ATOMS: atom_id res chain seq x y z
N ASP A 1 -9.43 13.85 -11.22
CA ASP A 1 -8.58 12.71 -10.83
C ASP A 1 -8.85 11.52 -11.71
N SER A 2 -7.80 10.79 -12.14
CA SER A 2 -7.96 9.54 -12.89
C SER A 2 -8.07 8.34 -11.94
N PRO A 3 -8.92 7.34 -12.26
CA PRO A 3 -9.03 6.14 -11.46
C PRO A 3 -7.69 5.42 -11.26
N LEU A 4 -7.57 4.62 -10.20
CA LEU A 4 -6.41 3.77 -9.98
C LEU A 4 -6.53 2.51 -10.82
N TYR A 5 -5.52 2.27 -11.65
CA TYR A 5 -5.35 1.07 -12.46
C TYR A 5 -4.04 0.39 -12.06
N GLY A 6 -4.03 -0.94 -12.08
CA GLY A 6 -2.82 -1.73 -11.85
C GLY A 6 -2.91 -3.14 -12.42
N ASP A 7 -1.80 -3.84 -12.37
CA ASP A 7 -1.71 -5.26 -12.69
C ASP A 7 -1.47 -6.04 -11.40
N LEU A 8 -2.22 -7.12 -11.19
CA LEU A 8 -1.97 -8.07 -10.10
C LEU A 8 -1.18 -9.25 -10.65
N VAL A 9 0.03 -9.41 -10.11
CA VAL A 9 1.00 -10.43 -10.50
C VAL A 9 1.38 -11.27 -9.29
N VAL A 10 1.48 -12.60 -9.47
CA VAL A 10 2.04 -13.50 -8.46
C VAL A 10 3.55 -13.55 -8.64
N ARG A 11 4.31 -13.39 -7.55
CA ARG A 11 5.77 -13.41 -7.57
C ARG A 11 6.30 -14.27 -6.42
N ASP A 12 7.43 -14.93 -6.68
CA ASP A 12 8.22 -15.63 -5.67
C ASP A 12 9.04 -14.60 -4.88
N LEU A 13 8.83 -14.54 -3.56
CA LEU A 13 9.47 -13.57 -2.69
C LEU A 13 11.01 -13.65 -2.76
N ALA A 14 11.57 -14.85 -2.87
CA ALA A 14 13.02 -15.07 -2.94
C ALA A 14 13.65 -14.65 -4.28
N LYS A 15 12.83 -14.47 -5.33
CA LYS A 15 13.28 -14.13 -6.69
C LYS A 15 12.79 -12.77 -7.17
N THR A 16 12.12 -12.01 -6.32
CA THR A 16 11.53 -10.72 -6.70
C THR A 16 12.59 -9.62 -6.68
N SER A 17 12.69 -8.87 -7.78
CA SER A 17 13.80 -7.92 -8.00
C SER A 17 13.64 -6.55 -7.35
N SER A 18 12.45 -6.16 -6.90
CA SER A 18 12.19 -5.06 -5.94
C SER A 18 10.69 -4.76 -5.89
N TYR A 19 10.14 -4.55 -4.69
CA TYR A 19 8.82 -3.96 -4.47
C TYR A 19 8.84 -3.10 -3.21
N VAL A 20 7.82 -2.26 -3.04
CA VAL A 20 7.58 -1.53 -1.79
C VAL A 20 6.41 -2.16 -1.05
N ALA A 21 6.44 -2.15 0.28
CA ALA A 21 5.28 -2.53 1.09
C ALA A 21 4.56 -1.28 1.59
N LEU A 22 3.23 -1.35 1.68
CA LEU A 22 2.41 -0.29 2.28
C LEU A 22 2.03 -0.68 3.70
N SER A 23 2.28 0.23 4.64
CA SER A 23 1.76 0.18 6.00
C SER A 23 0.77 1.32 6.19
N TYR A 24 -0.48 0.99 6.46
CA TYR A 24 -1.57 1.95 6.62
C TYR A 24 -2.66 1.35 7.52
N VAL A 25 -3.48 2.20 8.10
CA VAL A 25 -4.69 1.74 8.82
C VAL A 25 -5.77 1.45 7.78
N TRP A 26 -6.39 0.28 7.82
CA TRP A 26 -7.46 -0.03 6.86
C TRP A 26 -8.60 0.97 6.94
N GLY A 27 -9.01 1.34 8.16
CA GLY A 27 -10.16 2.19 8.39
C GLY A 27 -11.48 1.45 8.19
N GLN A 28 -12.59 2.19 8.25
CA GLN A 28 -13.91 1.63 8.00
C GLN A 28 -14.27 1.73 6.52
N SER A 29 -14.90 0.69 6.01
CA SER A 29 -15.57 0.76 4.70
C SER A 29 -16.77 1.67 4.82
N ASP A 30 -16.96 2.57 3.85
CA ASP A 30 -18.16 3.38 3.70
C ASP A 30 -19.03 2.79 2.58
N PRO A 31 -20.15 2.12 2.91
CA PRO A 31 -21.04 1.56 1.90
C PRO A 31 -21.70 2.63 1.00
N GLN A 32 -21.79 3.88 1.46
CA GLN A 32 -22.41 4.98 0.71
C GLN A 32 -21.45 5.57 -0.32
N ASN A 33 -20.14 5.46 -0.10
CA ASN A 33 -19.11 5.94 -1.01
C ASN A 33 -17.98 4.91 -1.15
N PRO A 34 -18.23 3.79 -1.84
CA PRO A 34 -17.22 2.76 -2.02
C PRO A 34 -16.07 3.28 -2.89
N ARG A 35 -14.83 3.00 -2.46
CA ARG A 35 -13.66 3.18 -3.31
C ARG A 35 -13.30 1.88 -3.99
N SER A 36 -12.80 2.01 -5.21
CA SER A 36 -12.39 0.86 -5.98
C SER A 36 -11.17 1.16 -6.81
N ILE A 37 -10.44 0.09 -7.12
CA ILE A 37 -9.37 0.09 -8.09
C ILE A 37 -9.65 -0.93 -9.17
N TYR A 38 -9.11 -0.67 -10.36
CA TYR A 38 -9.25 -1.55 -11.51
C TYR A 38 -7.96 -2.33 -11.69
N ILE A 39 -8.08 -3.65 -11.72
CA ILE A 39 -6.92 -4.54 -11.77
C ILE A 39 -7.04 -5.49 -12.94
N ARG A 40 -5.99 -5.58 -13.75
CA ARG A 40 -5.83 -6.69 -14.69
C ARG A 40 -5.06 -7.82 -14.00
N LYS A 41 -5.64 -9.01 -13.96
CA LYS A 41 -4.92 -10.19 -13.46
C LYS A 41 -4.04 -10.73 -14.57
N ILE A 42 -2.72 -10.77 -14.36
CA ILE A 42 -1.77 -11.26 -15.36
C ILE A 42 -1.40 -12.71 -15.04
N GLY A 43 -1.47 -13.60 -16.04
CA GLY A 43 -1.04 -14.99 -15.90
C GLY A 43 -2.11 -15.96 -15.37
N SER A 44 -3.39 -15.65 -15.50
CA SER A 44 -4.52 -16.58 -15.25
C SER A 44 -5.44 -16.63 -16.48
N PRO A 45 -6.11 -17.75 -16.77
CA PRO A 45 -7.07 -17.82 -17.88
C PRO A 45 -8.23 -16.84 -17.65
N GLY A 46 -8.54 -16.01 -18.66
CA GLY A 46 -9.60 -15.00 -18.59
C GLY A 46 -9.07 -13.57 -18.41
N ASP A 47 -8.32 -13.08 -19.40
CA ASP A 47 -7.76 -11.72 -19.42
C ASP A 47 -8.90 -10.69 -19.40
N GLY A 48 -9.18 -10.18 -18.21
CA GLY A 48 -10.20 -9.16 -17.96
C GLY A 48 -9.72 -8.15 -16.92
N ILE A 49 -10.31 -6.97 -16.96
CA ILE A 49 -10.15 -5.97 -15.90
C ILE A 49 -11.20 -6.27 -14.83
N GLY A 50 -10.76 -6.68 -13.65
CA GLY A 50 -11.57 -6.79 -12.46
C GLY A 50 -11.62 -5.49 -11.67
N GLN A 51 -12.59 -5.38 -10.78
CA GLN A 51 -12.70 -4.27 -9.84
C GLN A 51 -12.56 -4.82 -8.42
N ILE A 52 -11.70 -4.19 -7.61
CA ILE A 52 -11.53 -4.52 -6.19
C ILE A 52 -11.97 -3.33 -5.35
N SER A 53 -12.89 -3.58 -4.43
CA SER A 53 -13.34 -2.60 -3.44
C SER A 53 -12.31 -2.46 -2.33
N ILE A 54 -11.95 -1.22 -1.99
CA ILE A 54 -11.02 -0.91 -0.91
C ILE A 54 -11.58 0.23 -0.05
N THR A 55 -11.00 0.41 1.13
CA THR A 55 -11.36 1.52 2.00
C THR A 55 -10.89 2.86 1.46
N GLU A 56 -11.50 3.96 1.92
CA GLU A 56 -11.06 5.32 1.58
C GLU A 56 -9.57 5.51 1.87
N ASN A 57 -9.12 5.05 3.05
CA ASN A 57 -7.74 5.26 3.46
C ASN A 57 -6.74 4.49 2.58
N GLY A 58 -7.08 3.25 2.19
CA GLY A 58 -6.27 2.49 1.24
C GLY A 58 -6.22 3.16 -0.14
N HIS A 59 -7.36 3.67 -0.61
CA HIS A 59 -7.44 4.39 -1.88
C HIS A 59 -6.61 5.68 -1.87
N GLN A 60 -6.72 6.49 -0.82
CA GLN A 60 -5.94 7.70 -0.65
C GLN A 60 -4.44 7.38 -0.58
N ALA A 61 -4.04 6.38 0.19
CA ALA A 61 -2.65 5.95 0.29
C ALA A 61 -2.05 5.63 -1.09
N LEU A 62 -2.73 4.77 -1.86
CA LEU A 62 -2.30 4.40 -3.21
C LEU A 62 -2.27 5.59 -4.16
N TRP A 63 -3.27 6.47 -4.10
CA TRP A 63 -3.33 7.67 -4.93
C TRP A 63 -2.16 8.62 -4.63
N HIS A 64 -1.88 8.88 -3.36
CA HIS A 64 -0.77 9.73 -2.94
C HIS A 64 0.59 9.14 -3.32
N ILE A 65 0.76 7.82 -3.17
CA ILE A 65 1.97 7.10 -3.59
C ILE A 65 2.16 7.22 -5.09
N ARG A 66 1.13 6.92 -5.90
CA ARG A 66 1.17 7.06 -7.36
C ARG A 66 1.51 8.49 -7.77
N LYS A 67 0.86 9.49 -7.15
CA LYS A 67 1.08 10.90 -7.47
C LYS A 67 2.51 11.35 -7.16
N LYS A 68 3.09 10.86 -6.07
CA LYS A 68 4.41 11.29 -5.59
C LYS A 68 5.57 10.52 -6.25
N PHE A 69 5.40 9.22 -6.48
CA PHE A 69 6.47 8.32 -6.88
C PHE A 69 6.27 7.68 -8.26
N GLY A 70 5.12 7.92 -8.91
CA GLY A 70 4.75 7.28 -10.17
C GLY A 70 4.27 5.84 -9.99
N PRO A 71 4.10 5.10 -11.12
CA PRO A 71 3.78 3.67 -11.09
C PRO A 71 4.87 2.87 -10.36
N THR A 72 4.48 1.96 -9.48
CA THR A 72 5.43 1.15 -8.70
C THR A 72 4.87 -0.23 -8.37
N TYR A 73 5.75 -1.22 -8.17
CA TYR A 73 5.36 -2.51 -7.61
C TYR A 73 5.15 -2.36 -6.11
N ILE A 74 3.91 -2.49 -5.68
CA ILE A 74 3.49 -2.26 -4.30
C ILE A 74 2.76 -3.50 -3.78
N TRP A 75 3.14 -3.94 -2.60
CA TRP A 75 2.37 -4.89 -1.81
C TRP A 75 1.48 -4.12 -0.83
N ILE A 76 0.19 -4.44 -0.85
CA ILE A 76 -0.83 -3.92 0.07
C ILE A 76 -1.77 -5.07 0.39
N ASP A 77 -1.90 -5.39 1.68
CA ASP A 77 -2.65 -6.55 2.18
C ASP A 77 -4.09 -6.65 1.63
N ALA A 78 -4.83 -5.54 1.55
CA ALA A 78 -6.22 -5.51 1.11
C ALA A 78 -6.42 -5.91 -0.36
N ILE A 79 -5.36 -5.92 -1.16
CA ILE A 79 -5.41 -6.27 -2.60
C ILE A 79 -4.58 -7.52 -2.90
N CYS A 80 -3.39 -7.64 -2.29
CA CYS A 80 -2.47 -8.73 -2.57
C CYS A 80 -2.83 -10.03 -1.86
N ILE A 81 -3.64 -9.98 -0.79
CA ILE A 81 -4.14 -11.15 -0.08
C ILE A 81 -5.60 -11.38 -0.50
N ASN A 82 -5.96 -12.63 -0.83
CA ASN A 82 -7.35 -12.98 -1.08
C ASN A 82 -8.13 -13.03 0.24
N GLN A 83 -8.78 -11.91 0.57
CA GLN A 83 -9.54 -11.76 1.81
C GLN A 83 -10.71 -12.75 1.96
N GLY A 84 -11.19 -13.34 0.85
CA GLY A 84 -12.25 -14.35 0.84
C GLY A 84 -11.77 -15.79 1.06
N ASP A 85 -10.47 -16.06 1.01
CA ASP A 85 -9.89 -17.38 1.24
C ASP A 85 -9.15 -17.38 2.58
N LEU A 86 -9.76 -17.98 3.60
CA LEU A 86 -9.21 -18.02 4.95
C LEU A 86 -7.88 -18.77 5.03
N ALA A 87 -7.69 -19.81 4.21
CA ALA A 87 -6.48 -20.60 4.23
C ALA A 87 -5.32 -19.81 3.59
N GLU A 88 -5.54 -19.22 2.41
CA GLU A 88 -4.55 -18.35 1.76
C GLU A 88 -4.23 -17.13 2.62
N ARG A 89 -5.25 -16.46 3.17
CA ARG A 89 -5.06 -15.32 4.07
C ARG A 89 -4.21 -15.68 5.28
N SER A 90 -4.45 -16.83 5.90
CA SER A 90 -3.68 -17.24 7.07
C SER A 90 -2.21 -17.48 6.73
N HIS A 91 -1.92 -18.11 5.58
CA HIS A 91 -0.55 -18.27 5.10
C HIS A 91 0.11 -16.91 4.78
N GLN A 92 -0.59 -16.01 4.11
CA GLN A 92 -0.06 -14.68 3.78
C GLN A 92 0.23 -13.84 5.04
N VAL A 93 -0.62 -13.94 6.05
CA VAL A 93 -0.40 -13.27 7.35
C VAL A 93 0.85 -13.80 8.03
N GLN A 94 1.10 -15.12 7.97
CA GLN A 94 2.34 -15.70 8.50
C GLN A 94 3.59 -15.18 7.76
N TRP A 95 3.48 -14.87 6.48
CA TRP A 95 4.57 -14.31 5.67
C TRP A 95 4.73 -12.80 5.78
N MET A 96 3.87 -12.08 6.49
CA MET A 96 3.96 -10.62 6.58
C MET A 96 5.33 -10.15 7.06
N GLY A 97 5.94 -10.84 8.03
CA GLY A 97 7.29 -10.53 8.49
C GLY A 97 8.30 -10.51 7.34
N ASP A 98 8.34 -11.59 6.56
CA ASP A 98 9.25 -11.75 5.43
C ASP A 98 8.92 -10.76 4.30
N ILE A 99 7.63 -10.47 4.06
CA ILE A 99 7.18 -9.51 3.05
C ILE A 99 7.60 -8.09 3.42
N TYR A 100 7.46 -7.68 4.69
CA TYR A 100 7.91 -6.36 5.09
C TYR A 100 9.44 -6.25 5.11
N SER A 101 10.14 -7.29 5.58
CA SER A 101 11.61 -7.28 5.66
C SER A 101 12.30 -7.35 4.30
N SER A 102 11.66 -7.98 3.31
CA SER A 102 12.20 -8.12 1.95
C SER A 102 11.82 -6.96 1.02
N ALA A 103 10.91 -6.07 1.46
CA ALA A 103 10.55 -4.89 0.70
C ALA A 103 11.73 -3.91 0.61
N GLN A 104 11.92 -3.31 -0.57
CA GLN A 104 12.97 -2.29 -0.76
C GLN A 104 12.74 -1.09 0.16
N ARG A 105 11.47 -0.72 0.35
CA ARG A 105 11.02 0.32 1.27
C ARG A 105 9.65 -0.04 1.81
N VAL A 106 9.35 0.45 3.00
CA VAL A 106 8.00 0.47 3.56
C VAL A 106 7.50 1.90 3.52
N TYR A 107 6.39 2.14 2.80
CA TYR A 107 5.68 3.41 2.85
C TYR A 107 4.66 3.36 3.97
N VAL A 108 4.80 4.28 4.92
CA VAL A 108 3.85 4.44 6.01
C VAL A 108 2.89 5.57 5.67
N PHE A 109 1.60 5.28 5.56
CA PHE A 109 0.56 6.27 5.32
C PHE A 109 -0.19 6.59 6.61
N LEU A 110 -0.03 7.82 7.09
CA LEU A 110 -0.61 8.31 8.34
C LEU A 110 -1.93 9.07 8.14
N GLY A 111 -2.46 9.09 6.90
CA GLY A 111 -3.60 9.89 6.51
C GLY A 111 -3.22 11.11 5.66
N VAL A 112 -4.23 11.85 5.21
CA VAL A 112 -4.05 13.10 4.45
C VAL A 112 -3.58 14.18 5.40
N GLY A 113 -2.51 14.87 4.99
CA GLY A 113 -1.95 15.97 5.78
C GLY A 113 -2.94 17.14 5.90
N ASP A 114 -2.99 17.69 7.10
CA ASP A 114 -3.56 18.99 7.45
C ASP A 114 -2.50 19.92 8.05
N LEU A 115 -2.88 21.18 8.33
CA LEU A 115 -1.99 22.18 8.92
C LEU A 115 -1.36 21.73 10.25
N GLY A 116 -2.05 20.90 11.03
CA GLY A 116 -1.54 20.38 12.30
C GLY A 116 -0.47 19.32 12.09
N THR A 117 -0.76 18.34 11.23
CA THR A 117 0.19 17.28 10.86
C THR A 117 1.42 17.84 10.13
N ASP A 118 1.26 18.86 9.29
CA ASP A 118 2.39 19.53 8.62
C ASP A 118 3.34 20.17 9.63
N ARG A 119 2.80 20.88 10.64
CA ARG A 119 3.59 21.43 11.74
C ARG A 119 4.27 20.33 12.54
N ALA A 120 3.56 19.26 12.90
CA ALA A 120 4.14 18.13 13.62
C ALA A 120 5.31 17.50 12.85
N MET A 121 5.16 17.29 11.54
CA MET A 121 6.22 16.75 10.69
C MET A 121 7.41 17.71 10.55
N GLN A 122 7.19 19.03 10.56
CA GLN A 122 8.26 20.03 10.61
C GLN A 122 9.04 19.95 11.93
N TYR A 123 8.34 19.83 13.07
CA TYR A 123 8.98 19.65 14.38
C TYR A 123 9.82 18.37 14.44
N LEU A 124 9.28 17.23 13.99
CA LEU A 124 10.01 15.97 13.95
C LEU A 124 11.31 16.07 13.14
N ARG A 125 11.26 16.75 11.99
CA ARG A 125 12.46 17.01 11.16
C ARG A 125 13.47 17.90 11.89
N ALA A 126 12.99 18.96 12.56
CA ALA A 126 13.87 19.85 13.30
C ALA A 126 14.59 19.13 14.44
N VAL A 127 13.88 18.28 15.19
CA VAL A 127 14.47 17.48 16.29
C VAL A 127 15.47 16.46 15.73
N GLY A 128 15.10 15.70 14.69
CA GLY A 128 15.99 14.70 14.08
C GLY A 128 17.30 15.29 13.55
N ASN A 129 17.23 16.45 12.90
CA ASN A 129 18.42 17.16 12.40
C ASN A 129 19.27 17.77 13.53
N SER A 130 18.67 18.03 14.70
CA SER A 130 19.37 18.57 15.86
C SER A 130 20.14 17.47 16.61
N SER A 131 19.62 16.24 16.64
CA SER A 131 20.29 15.09 17.25
C SER A 131 21.53 14.61 16.49
N GLU A 132 21.60 14.81 15.17
CA GLU A 132 22.80 14.51 14.37
C GLU A 132 23.94 15.53 14.53
N ARG A 133 23.70 16.64 15.27
CA ARG A 133 24.66 17.73 15.48
C ARG A 133 25.24 17.81 16.90
N MET A 134 24.96 16.84 17.77
CA MET A 134 25.66 16.73 19.06
C MET A 134 26.96 15.92 18.87
N PRO A 135 28.14 16.49 19.24
CA PRO A 135 29.43 15.83 19.12
C PRO A 135 29.60 14.65 20.10
#